data_AF-A0A4Z0N3P5-F1
#
_entry.id   AF-A0A4Z0N3P5-F1
#
_cell.length_a   1.000
_cell.length_b   1.000
_cell.length_c   1.000
_cell.angle_alpha   90.00
_cell.angle_beta   90.00
_cell.angle_gamma   90.00
#
_symmetry.space_group_name_H-M   'P 1'
#
loop_
_entity.id
_entity.type
_entity.pdbx_description
1 polymer ?
#
loop_
_entity_poly.entity_id
_entity_poly.type
_entity_poly.pdbx_seq_one_letter_code
_entity_poly.pdbx_strand_id
1 'polypeptide(L)'
;MTKHEDITELSDPRDITLDNPESGVPEIRIEKGNPTDEDIAALVTVLAAAGGGHAAPGPQELNLWGHPVDKLRYSISSWQRVTLQERMHLRR
;
A
#
# COMPACT_ATOMS: atom_id res chain seq x y z
N MET A 1 22.98 17.85 23.87
CA MET A 1 21.77 17.99 23.04
C MET A 1 21.91 17.06 21.84
N THR A 2 21.57 15.79 22.04
CA THR A 2 21.48 14.79 20.97
C THR A 2 20.02 14.68 20.57
N LYS A 3 19.70 15.16 19.37
CA LYS A 3 18.37 15.13 18.79
C LYS A 3 18.17 13.71 18.25
N HIS A 4 17.22 12.97 18.82
CA HIS A 4 16.85 11.65 18.31
C HIS A 4 16.11 11.84 16.99
N GLU A 5 16.65 11.22 15.95
CA GLU A 5 16.24 11.34 14.56
C GLU A 5 15.00 10.47 14.33
N ASP A 6 14.05 11.02 13.57
CA ASP A 6 12.70 10.53 13.26
C ASP A 6 12.53 9.00 13.19
N ILE A 7 11.85 8.44 14.18
CA ILE A 7 10.98 7.29 13.93
C ILE A 7 9.72 7.90 13.35
N THR A 8 9.57 7.88 12.03
CA THR A 8 8.29 8.20 11.40
C THR A 8 7.27 7.19 11.90
N GLU A 9 6.46 7.61 12.88
CA GLU A 9 5.30 6.88 13.37
C GLU A 9 4.32 6.75 12.20
N LEU A 10 4.43 5.65 11.47
CA LEU A 10 3.48 5.23 10.45
C LEU A 10 2.18 4.85 11.18
N SER A 11 1.41 5.89 11.51
CA SER A 11 0.28 5.80 12.45
C SER A 11 -0.94 5.14 11.82
N ASP A 12 -0.99 5.08 10.48
CA ASP A 12 -2.09 4.45 9.76
C ASP A 12 -1.69 3.02 9.32
N PRO A 13 -2.39 1.97 9.78
CA PRO A 13 -2.18 0.60 9.30
C PRO A 13 -2.49 0.42 7.79
N ARG A 14 -2.99 1.45 7.09
CA ARG A 14 -3.15 1.45 5.64
C ARG A 14 -1.84 1.71 4.89
N ASP A 15 -0.89 2.41 5.50
CA ASP A 15 0.40 2.73 4.86
C ASP A 15 1.34 1.52 4.78
N ILE A 16 1.00 0.42 5.47
CA ILE A 16 1.71 -0.87 5.36
C ILE A 16 1.07 -1.82 4.33
N THR A 17 -0.12 -1.49 3.79
CA THR A 17 -0.83 -2.33 2.83
C THR A 17 -0.47 -1.87 1.41
N LEU A 18 0.03 -2.80 0.59
CA LEU A 18 0.39 -2.53 -0.83
C LEU A 18 -0.85 -2.24 -1.71
N ASP A 19 -2.04 -2.46 -1.17
CA ASP A 19 -3.33 -2.44 -1.91
C ASP A 19 -4.05 -1.10 -1.81
N ASN A 20 -3.47 -0.15 -1.07
CA ASN A 20 -3.92 1.23 -1.03
C ASN A 20 -2.79 2.09 -1.61
N PRO A 21 -2.62 2.11 -2.95
CA PRO A 21 -1.71 3.07 -3.55
C PRO A 21 -2.15 4.46 -3.11
N GLU A 22 -1.22 5.25 -2.57
CA GLU A 22 -1.38 6.72 -2.47
C GLU A 22 -2.04 7.21 -3.76
N SER A 23 -3.03 8.11 -3.68
CA SER A 23 -3.64 8.64 -4.89
C SER A 23 -2.56 9.43 -5.63
N GLY A 24 -1.94 8.72 -6.58
CA GLY A 24 -0.82 9.22 -7.32
C GLY A 24 -1.25 10.51 -7.99
N VAL A 25 -0.41 11.52 -7.81
CA VAL A 25 -0.09 12.61 -8.73
C VAL A 25 -1.02 12.65 -9.97
N PRO A 26 -1.65 13.79 -10.29
CA PRO A 26 -2.67 13.87 -11.34
C PRO A 26 -2.27 13.12 -12.61
N GLU A 27 -3.05 12.10 -12.98
CA GLU A 27 -2.76 11.17 -14.07
C GLU A 27 -2.73 11.86 -15.44
N ILE A 28 -3.35 13.03 -15.56
CA ILE A 28 -3.46 13.81 -16.81
C ILE A 28 -3.28 15.30 -16.48
N ARG A 29 -2.34 15.97 -17.18
CA ARG A 29 -2.10 17.42 -17.09
C ARG A 29 -2.29 18.07 -18.45
N ILE A 30 -3.05 19.17 -18.50
CA ILE A 30 -3.29 19.95 -19.72
C ILE A 30 -2.20 21.01 -19.82
N GLU A 31 -1.22 20.83 -20.71
CA GLU A 31 -0.14 21.82 -20.91
C GLU A 31 -0.60 23.04 -21.72
N LYS A 32 -1.61 22.88 -22.59
CA LYS A 32 -2.04 23.92 -23.53
C LYS A 32 -3.50 23.76 -23.93
N GLY A 33 -4.19 24.89 -24.09
CA GLY A 33 -5.59 24.96 -24.53
C GLY A 33 -6.54 25.31 -23.38
N ASN A 34 -7.83 25.43 -23.70
CA ASN A 34 -8.91 25.59 -22.73
C ASN A 34 -10.04 24.64 -23.12
N PRO A 35 -9.84 23.31 -22.96
CA PRO A 35 -10.88 22.34 -23.29
C PRO A 35 -12.10 22.57 -22.39
N THR A 36 -13.30 22.25 -22.91
CA THR A 36 -14.50 22.31 -22.09
C THR A 36 -14.62 21.05 -21.22
N ASP A 37 -15.52 21.09 -20.24
CA ASP A 37 -15.78 19.95 -19.37
C ASP A 37 -16.26 18.73 -20.19
N GLU A 38 -17.00 18.95 -21.29
CA GLU A 38 -17.43 17.89 -22.20
C GLU A 38 -16.24 17.23 -22.92
N ASP A 39 -15.24 18.00 -23.36
CA ASP A 39 -14.05 17.46 -24.01
C ASP A 39 -13.24 16.58 -23.05
N ILE A 40 -13.10 17.03 -21.80
CA ILE A 40 -12.42 16.26 -20.74
C ILE A 40 -13.19 14.98 -20.45
N ALA A 41 -14.51 15.04 -20.33
CA ALA A 41 -15.35 13.87 -20.09
C ALA A 41 -15.24 12.84 -21.23
N ALA A 42 -15.25 13.30 -22.48
CA ALA A 42 -15.07 12.44 -23.64
C ALA A 42 -13.70 11.74 -23.62
N LEU A 43 -12.62 12.49 -23.33
CA LEU A 43 -11.27 11.95 -23.24
C LEU A 43 -11.14 10.88 -22.13
N VAL A 44 -11.60 11.19 -20.93
CA VAL A 44 -11.57 10.27 -19.78
C VAL A 44 -12.38 9.02 -20.07
N THR A 45 -13.54 9.14 -20.72
CA THR A 45 -14.38 8.00 -21.09
C THR A 45 -13.65 7.06 -22.05
N VAL A 46 -12.96 7.59 -23.06
CA VAL A 46 -12.18 6.78 -24.00
C VAL A 46 -11.00 6.10 -23.31
N LEU A 47 -10.28 6.82 -22.45
CA LEU A 47 -9.16 6.26 -21.69
C LEU A 47 -9.61 5.15 -20.74
N ALA A 48 -10.71 5.36 -20.00
CA ALA A 48 -11.28 4.35 -19.13
C ALA A 48 -11.75 3.11 -19.90
N ALA A 49 -12.37 3.30 -21.08
CA ALA A 49 -12.79 2.21 -21.94
C ALA A 49 -11.59 1.42 -22.50
N ALA A 50 -10.50 2.11 -22.86
CA ALA A 50 -9.28 1.49 -23.38
C ALA A 50 -8.44 0.80 -22.29
N GLY A 51 -8.39 1.37 -21.08
CA GLY A 51 -7.60 0.86 -19.96
C GLY A 51 -8.12 -0.46 -19.40
N GLY A 52 -9.38 -0.81 -19.68
CA GLY A 52 -10.05 -1.95 -19.07
C GLY A 52 -10.32 -1.69 -17.59
N GLY A 53 -11.47 -2.13 -17.09
CA GLY A 53 -11.75 -2.02 -15.66
C GLY A 53 -10.69 -2.77 -14.87
N HIS A 54 -10.00 -2.09 -13.95
CA HIS A 54 -9.22 -2.79 -12.94
C HIS A 54 -10.18 -3.77 -12.25
N ALA A 55 -9.90 -5.06 -12.37
CA ALA A 55 -10.63 -6.05 -11.61
C ALA A 55 -10.54 -5.62 -10.14
N ALA A 56 -11.68 -5.62 -9.45
CA ALA A 56 -11.67 -5.42 -8.00
C ALA A 56 -10.57 -6.32 -7.42
N PRO A 57 -9.70 -5.79 -6.53
CA PRO A 57 -8.60 -6.57 -6.00
C PRO A 57 -9.18 -7.90 -5.53
N GLY A 58 -8.70 -8.98 -6.17
CA GLY A 58 -9.18 -10.31 -5.87
C GLY A 58 -8.89 -10.64 -4.40
N PRO A 59 -9.33 -11.81 -3.90
CA PRO A 59 -8.89 -12.27 -2.60
C PRO A 59 -7.37 -12.13 -2.50
N GLN A 60 -6.91 -11.30 -1.55
CA GLN A 60 -5.50 -11.05 -1.35
C GLN A 60 -4.81 -12.41 -1.19
N GLU A 61 -3.82 -12.69 -2.04
CA GLU A 61 -3.00 -13.88 -1.81
C GLU A 61 -2.31 -13.71 -0.46
N LEU A 62 -2.33 -14.77 0.37
CA LEU A 62 -1.74 -14.71 1.70
C LEU A 62 -0.23 -14.46 1.57
N ASN A 63 0.17 -13.20 1.74
CA ASN A 63 1.56 -12.80 1.70
C ASN A 63 2.17 -12.95 3.10
N LEU A 64 2.95 -14.01 3.29
CA LEU A 64 3.67 -14.27 4.54
C LEU A 64 5.00 -13.51 4.65
N TRP A 65 5.37 -12.74 3.62
CA TRP A 65 6.61 -11.98 3.62
C TRP A 65 6.40 -10.61 4.28
N GLY A 66 7.36 -10.21 5.12
CA GLY A 66 7.34 -8.88 5.72
C GLY A 66 6.35 -8.74 6.89
N HIS A 67 5.90 -9.85 7.48
CA HIS A 67 5.04 -9.81 8.64
C HIS A 67 5.72 -9.01 9.77
N PRO A 68 5.03 -8.12 10.50
CA PRO A 68 5.66 -7.26 11.50
C PRO A 68 6.47 -8.01 12.57
N VAL A 69 6.10 -9.26 12.86
CA VAL A 69 6.85 -10.15 13.76
C VAL A 69 8.27 -10.46 13.29
N ASP A 70 8.52 -10.45 11.98
CA ASP A 70 9.84 -10.72 11.40
C ASP A 70 10.81 -9.56 11.59
N LYS A 71 10.27 -8.34 11.81
CA LYS A 71 11.07 -7.14 12.10
C LYS A 71 11.56 -7.12 13.55
N LEU A 72 11.01 -7.95 14.44
CA LEU A 72 11.35 -7.97 15.86
C LEU A 72 12.64 -8.76 16.11
N ARG A 73 13.63 -8.10 16.70
CA ARG A 73 14.91 -8.73 17.07
C ARG A 73 14.81 -9.35 18.46
N TYR A 74 14.24 -10.55 18.54
CA TYR A 74 14.26 -11.34 19.77
C TYR A 74 15.54 -12.16 19.91
N SER A 75 16.03 -12.29 21.15
CA SER A 75 17.07 -13.28 21.46
C SER A 75 16.56 -14.68 21.13
N ILE A 76 17.46 -15.58 20.74
CA ILE A 76 17.09 -16.93 20.28
C ILE A 76 16.41 -17.77 21.37
N SER A 77 16.66 -17.47 22.64
CA SER A 77 16.04 -18.12 23.80
C SER A 77 14.76 -17.42 24.29
N SER A 78 14.32 -16.35 23.62
CA SER A 78 13.12 -15.62 24.04
C SER A 78 11.85 -16.43 23.76
N TRP A 79 11.08 -16.67 24.81
CA TRP A 79 9.74 -17.25 24.72
C TRP A 79 8.76 -16.42 23.89
N GLN A 80 9.00 -15.10 23.75
CA GLN A 80 8.21 -14.24 22.86
C GLN A 80 8.44 -14.56 21.39
N ARG A 81 9.66 -14.99 21.00
CA ARG A 81 9.95 -15.42 19.63
C ARG A 81 9.19 -16.70 19.29
N VAL A 82 9.29 -17.70 20.18
CA VAL A 82 8.61 -18.99 20.01
C VAL A 82 7.10 -18.79 19.92
N THR A 83 6.49 -18.02 20.82
CA THR A 83 5.02 -17.91 20.82
C THR A 83 4.44 -16.96 19.78
N LEU A 84 5.08 -15.83 19.49
CA LEU A 84 4.51 -14.83 18.59
C LEU A 84 4.79 -15.16 17.13
N GLN A 85 6.02 -15.57 16.79
CA GLN A 85 6.40 -15.89 15.42
C GLN A 85 5.69 -17.16 14.94
N GLU A 86 5.65 -18.20 15.79
CA GLU A 86 5.06 -19.50 15.45
C GLU A 86 3.53 -19.40 15.31
N ARG A 87 2.85 -18.62 16.17
CA ARG A 87 1.39 -18.42 16.07
C ARG A 87 0.94 -17.62 14.85
N MET A 88 1.80 -16.75 14.31
CA MET A 88 1.48 -15.94 13.13
C MET A 88 1.73 -16.71 11.83
N HIS A 89 2.73 -17.61 11.81
CA HIS A 89 3.08 -18.36 10.61
C HIS A 89 2.49 -19.78 10.54
N LEU A 90 2.26 -20.46 11.66
CA LEU A 90 1.82 -21.86 11.68
C LEU A 90 0.31 -22.06 11.89
N ARG A 91 -0.46 -20.99 12.16
CA ARG A 91 -1.91 -21.14 12.32
C ARG A 91 -2.57 -21.26 10.95
N ARG A 92 -2.96 -22.49 10.60
CA ARG A 92 -3.78 -22.80 9.42
C ARG A 92 -5.24 -22.97 9.82
#